data_AF-A0A0C3GQ57-F1
#
_entry.id   AF-A0A0C3GQ57-F1
#
_cell.length_a   1.000
_cell.length_b   1.000
_cell.length_c   1.000
_cell.angle_alpha   90.00
_cell.angle_beta   90.00
_cell.angle_gamma   90.00
#
_symmetry.space_group_name_H-M   'P 1'
#
loop_
_entity.id
_entity.type
_entity.pdbx_description
1 polymer ?
#
loop_
_entity_poly.entity_id
_entity_poly.type
_entity_poly.pdbx_seq_one_letter_code
_entity_poly.pdbx_strand_id
1 'polypeptide(L)'
;MPPESLNLALRIGSLGAEMSPCSSCQNFGRTRVGINEESKKCGERVRRRQDCDVMGLSPGEWAQLQREQDRLKFERDAALTAAMEGLARVQRLEKQQELLKKRGAEMIRRGLQTVDELEEIEERERREKEDAMWREHQIRAMIDSSPDVLGDLVDPTFDSSDPFWAMWDFGSGTPRASP
;
A
#
# COMPACT_ATOMS: atom_id res chain seq x y z
N MET A 1 13.79 -68.42 11.03
CA MET A 1 14.05 -67.24 11.90
C MET A 1 13.10 -66.13 11.46
N PRO A 2 12.12 -65.70 12.27
CA PRO A 2 11.28 -64.55 11.93
C PRO A 2 12.15 -63.28 11.84
N PRO A 3 11.86 -62.36 10.92
CA PRO A 3 12.68 -61.18 10.72
C PRO A 3 12.67 -60.30 11.97
N GLU A 4 13.82 -59.72 12.34
CA GLU A 4 14.01 -58.90 13.56
C GLU A 4 12.95 -57.79 13.73
N SER A 5 12.46 -57.23 12.61
CA SER A 5 11.38 -56.24 12.57
C SER A 5 10.04 -56.77 13.14
N LEU A 6 9.75 -58.05 12.98
CA LEU A 6 8.53 -58.67 13.50
C LEU A 6 8.61 -58.86 15.02
N ASN A 7 9.76 -59.29 15.53
CA ASN A 7 10.02 -59.41 16.97
C ASN A 7 9.94 -58.05 17.66
N LEU A 8 10.54 -57.01 17.08
CA LEU A 8 10.45 -55.65 17.62
C LEU A 8 9.00 -55.15 17.63
N ALA A 9 8.24 -55.38 16.56
CA ALA A 9 6.84 -54.98 16.51
C ALA A 9 5.94 -55.72 17.49
N LEU A 10 6.21 -57.00 17.75
CA LEU A 10 5.51 -57.77 18.79
C LEU A 10 5.84 -57.20 20.18
N ARG A 11 7.12 -56.91 20.44
CA ARG A 11 7.56 -56.30 21.70
C ARG A 11 6.92 -54.93 21.94
N ILE A 12 6.83 -54.10 20.91
CA ILE A 12 6.12 -52.81 20.97
C ILE A 12 4.62 -53.01 21.24
N GLY A 13 4.01 -54.05 20.67
CA GLY A 13 2.60 -54.35 20.91
C GLY A 13 2.30 -54.89 22.31
N SER A 14 3.25 -55.61 22.93
CA SER A 14 3.03 -56.25 24.24
C SER A 14 3.51 -55.41 25.43
N LEU A 15 4.55 -54.60 25.25
CA LEU A 15 5.21 -53.84 26.32
C LEU A 15 5.22 -52.33 26.06
N GLY A 16 4.78 -51.88 24.88
CA GLY A 16 4.79 -50.47 24.53
C GLY A 16 3.68 -49.67 25.20
N ALA A 17 3.93 -48.38 25.43
CA ALA A 17 2.93 -47.44 25.85
C ALA A 17 1.94 -47.15 24.72
N GLU A 18 0.65 -47.11 25.04
CA GLU A 18 -0.38 -46.68 24.09
C GLU A 18 -0.34 -45.17 23.89
N MET A 19 -0.42 -44.73 22.64
CA MET A 19 -0.51 -43.32 22.28
C MET A 19 -1.39 -43.09 21.06
N SER A 20 -1.60 -41.80 20.74
CA SER A 20 -2.35 -41.38 19.56
C SER A 20 -1.73 -41.97 18.29
N PRO A 21 -2.57 -42.33 17.30
CA PRO A 21 -2.10 -42.95 16.07
C PRO A 21 -1.25 -41.97 15.25
N CYS A 22 -0.22 -42.49 14.60
CA CYS A 22 0.51 -41.76 13.56
C CYS A 22 -0.44 -41.43 12.38
N SER A 23 -0.15 -40.40 11.58
CA SER A 23 -1.08 -39.90 10.54
C SER A 23 -1.60 -41.00 9.62
N SER A 24 -0.71 -41.87 9.16
CA SER A 24 -1.15 -42.95 8.29
C SER A 24 -1.84 -44.09 9.05
N CYS A 25 -1.55 -44.34 10.32
CA CYS A 25 -2.36 -45.29 11.12
C CYS A 25 -3.77 -44.75 11.38
N GLN A 26 -3.90 -43.43 11.55
CA GLN A 26 -5.20 -42.75 11.64
C GLN A 26 -5.99 -42.92 10.33
N ASN A 27 -5.34 -42.77 9.17
CA ASN A 27 -5.97 -43.02 7.86
C ASN A 27 -6.42 -44.47 7.66
N PHE A 28 -5.79 -45.44 8.33
CA PHE A 28 -6.22 -46.84 8.35
C PHE A 28 -7.26 -47.15 9.44
N GLY A 29 -7.87 -46.12 10.05
CA GLY A 29 -8.93 -46.27 11.04
C GLY A 29 -8.47 -46.75 12.41
N ARG A 30 -7.17 -46.67 12.73
CA ARG A 30 -6.68 -47.01 14.07
C ARG A 30 -6.83 -45.83 15.00
N THR A 31 -7.35 -46.10 16.19
CA THR A 31 -7.54 -45.10 17.25
C THR A 31 -6.37 -45.00 18.22
N ARG A 32 -5.52 -46.04 18.31
CA ARG A 32 -4.32 -46.09 19.16
C ARG A 32 -3.21 -46.91 18.51
N VAL A 33 -1.97 -46.60 18.84
CA VAL A 33 -0.79 -47.39 18.46
C VAL A 33 0.16 -47.51 19.64
N GLY A 34 0.87 -48.64 19.73
CA GLY A 34 1.91 -48.84 20.74
C GLY A 34 3.25 -48.30 20.28
N ILE A 35 4.01 -47.74 21.22
CA ILE A 35 5.43 -47.34 21.05
C ILE A 35 6.26 -47.90 22.20
N ASN A 36 7.48 -48.32 21.87
CA ASN A 36 8.51 -48.66 22.86
C ASN A 36 9.48 -47.48 22.98
N GLU A 37 10.05 -47.25 24.17
CA GLU A 37 11.02 -46.17 24.46
C GLU A 37 12.24 -46.20 23.53
N GLU A 38 12.64 -47.40 23.09
CA GLU A 38 13.79 -47.60 22.21
C GLU A 38 13.47 -47.34 20.72
N SER A 39 12.19 -47.21 20.34
CA SER A 39 11.77 -47.08 18.95
C SER A 39 11.05 -45.76 18.68
N LYS A 40 11.54 -45.00 17.71
CA LYS A 40 10.86 -43.80 17.19
C LYS A 40 9.64 -44.11 16.33
N LYS A 41 9.30 -45.40 16.14
CA LYS A 41 8.24 -45.87 15.25
C LYS A 41 7.20 -46.66 16.02
N CYS A 42 5.93 -46.50 15.66
CA CYS A 42 4.87 -47.32 16.23
C CYS A 42 4.96 -48.77 15.72
N GLY A 43 4.44 -49.71 16.50
CA GLY A 43 4.57 -51.15 16.22
C GLY A 43 4.09 -51.55 14.81
N GLU A 44 3.05 -50.89 14.30
CA GLU A 44 2.54 -51.14 12.94
C GLU A 44 3.52 -50.66 11.85
N ARG A 45 4.13 -49.48 12.04
CA ARG A 45 5.12 -48.94 11.11
C ARG A 45 6.43 -49.71 11.14
N VAL A 46 6.81 -50.24 12.29
CA VAL A 46 7.93 -51.18 12.42
C VAL A 46 7.67 -52.46 11.61
N ARG A 47 6.46 -53.05 11.68
CA ARG A 47 6.12 -54.22 10.84
C ARG A 47 6.23 -53.92 9.35
N ARG A 48 5.71 -52.75 8.94
CA ARG A 48 5.67 -52.33 7.54
C ARG A 48 6.99 -51.77 7.02
N ARG A 49 8.00 -51.60 7.89
CA ARG A 49 9.29 -50.96 7.58
C ARG A 49 9.14 -49.59 6.93
N GLN A 50 8.12 -48.84 7.36
CA GLN A 50 7.83 -47.50 6.88
C GLN A 50 8.18 -46.47 7.95
N ASP A 51 8.25 -45.20 7.54
CA ASP A 51 8.44 -44.11 8.47
C ASP A 51 7.17 -43.82 9.26
N CYS A 52 7.39 -43.23 10.43
CA CYS A 52 6.37 -43.02 11.44
C CYS A 52 6.57 -41.63 12.03
N ASP A 53 5.54 -40.81 11.91
CA ASP A 53 5.47 -39.43 12.39
C ASP A 53 4.81 -39.33 13.78
N VAL A 54 4.68 -40.46 14.48
CA VAL A 54 3.99 -40.57 15.76
C VAL A 54 4.64 -39.74 16.89
N MET A 55 5.95 -39.48 16.77
CA MET A 55 6.71 -38.61 17.66
C MET A 55 6.79 -37.16 17.14
N GLY A 56 6.15 -36.87 16.00
CA GLY A 56 6.26 -35.60 15.28
C GLY A 56 7.61 -35.41 14.60
N LEU A 57 7.82 -34.20 14.07
CA LEU A 57 9.09 -33.77 13.51
C LEU A 57 10.13 -33.60 14.63
N SER A 58 11.36 -33.99 14.34
CA SER A 58 12.50 -33.78 15.22
C SER A 58 12.85 -32.29 15.36
N PRO A 59 13.54 -31.88 16.44
CA PRO A 59 13.97 -30.50 16.61
C PRO A 59 14.83 -29.96 15.43
N GLY A 60 15.61 -30.84 14.79
CA GLY A 60 16.40 -30.49 13.61
C GLY A 60 15.54 -30.21 12.37
N GLU A 61 14.50 -31.00 12.15
CA GLU A 61 13.52 -30.79 11.08
C GLU A 61 12.71 -29.51 11.31
N TRP A 62 12.32 -29.23 12.56
CA TRP A 62 11.69 -27.96 12.92
C TRP A 62 12.61 -26.76 12.65
N ALA A 63 13.88 -26.84 13.05
CA ALA A 63 14.84 -25.78 12.79
C ALA A 63 15.12 -25.58 11.29
N GLN A 64 15.05 -26.64 10.49
CA GLN A 64 15.15 -26.55 9.04
C GLN A 64 13.91 -25.88 8.43
N LEU A 65 12.72 -26.29 8.85
CA LEU A 65 11.46 -25.69 8.40
C LEU A 65 11.41 -24.20 8.72
N GLN A 66 11.82 -23.82 9.93
CA GLN A 66 11.87 -22.42 10.35
C GLN A 66 12.81 -21.60 9.47
N ARG A 67 14.00 -22.12 9.18
CA ARG A 67 14.98 -21.46 8.28
C ARG A 67 14.43 -21.27 6.87
N GLU A 68 13.75 -22.28 6.32
CA GLU A 68 13.13 -22.14 5.00
C GLU A 68 11.96 -21.16 5.01
N GLN A 69 11.17 -21.13 6.09
CA GLN A 69 10.09 -20.15 6.24
C GLN A 69 10.63 -18.72 6.32
N ASP A 70 11.69 -18.49 7.08
CA ASP A 70 12.35 -17.19 7.20
C ASP A 70 12.98 -16.76 5.87
N ARG A 71 13.61 -17.69 5.15
CA ARG A 71 14.12 -17.46 3.80
C ARG A 71 13.02 -17.06 2.83
N LEU A 72 11.92 -17.81 2.77
CA LEU A 72 10.78 -17.50 1.89
C LEU A 72 10.14 -16.17 2.24
N LYS A 73 10.07 -15.82 3.54
CA LYS A 73 9.57 -14.53 4.00
C LYS A 73 10.45 -13.39 3.47
N PHE A 74 11.77 -13.53 3.56
CA PHE A 74 12.72 -12.55 3.03
C PHE A 74 12.58 -12.41 1.51
N GLU A 75 12.54 -13.52 0.76
CA GLU A 75 12.38 -13.51 -0.69
C GLU A 75 11.04 -12.85 -1.11
N ARG A 76 9.95 -13.15 -0.38
CA ARG A 76 8.64 -12.50 -0.58
C ARG A 76 8.73 -11.00 -0.35
N ASP A 77 9.31 -10.58 0.76
CA ASP A 77 9.37 -9.16 1.12
C ASP A 77 10.21 -8.37 0.09
N ALA A 78 11.32 -8.94 -0.38
CA ALA A 78 12.12 -8.36 -1.46
C ALA A 78 11.36 -8.30 -2.80
N ALA A 79 10.57 -9.33 -3.13
CA ALA A 79 9.74 -9.32 -4.33
C ALA A 79 8.63 -8.24 -4.24
N LEU A 80 8.03 -8.04 -3.07
CA LEU A 80 7.04 -7.00 -2.84
C LEU A 80 7.64 -5.60 -3.01
N THR A 81 8.83 -5.33 -2.47
CA THR A 81 9.50 -4.03 -2.65
C THR A 81 9.80 -3.77 -4.12
N ALA A 82 10.32 -4.77 -4.85
CA ALA A 82 10.58 -4.64 -6.28
C ALA A 82 9.28 -4.40 -7.09
N ALA A 83 8.18 -5.06 -6.72
CA ALA A 83 6.89 -4.84 -7.36
C ALA A 83 6.36 -3.41 -7.12
N MET A 84 6.52 -2.87 -5.91
CA MET A 84 6.14 -1.48 -5.60
C MET A 84 6.97 -0.48 -6.41
N GLU A 85 8.28 -0.69 -6.55
CA GLU A 85 9.15 0.13 -7.40
C GLU A 85 8.74 0.06 -8.88
N GLY A 86 8.42 -1.14 -9.36
CA GLY A 86 7.89 -1.38 -10.70
C GLY A 86 6.59 -0.61 -10.94
N LEU A 87 5.64 -0.68 -9.99
CA LEU A 87 4.38 0.05 -10.08
C LEU A 87 4.59 1.57 -10.09
N ALA A 88 5.49 2.08 -9.24
CA ALA A 88 5.84 3.50 -9.24
C ALA A 88 6.44 3.94 -10.58
N ARG A 89 7.22 3.07 -11.23
CA ARG A 89 7.74 3.33 -12.58
C ARG A 89 6.63 3.37 -13.63
N VAL A 90 5.68 2.44 -13.59
CA VAL A 90 4.51 2.43 -14.48
C VAL A 90 3.72 3.73 -14.35
N GLN A 91 3.41 4.16 -13.12
CA GLN A 91 2.68 5.42 -12.90
C GLN A 91 3.42 6.65 -13.44
N ARG A 92 4.76 6.69 -13.34
CA ARG A 92 5.55 7.78 -13.95
C ARG A 92 5.45 7.77 -15.47
N LEU A 93 5.53 6.60 -16.09
CA LEU A 93 5.39 6.45 -17.54
C LEU A 93 4.00 6.84 -18.02
N GLU A 94 2.94 6.47 -17.30
CA GLU A 94 1.56 6.88 -17.61
C GLU A 94 1.42 8.41 -17.57
N LYS A 95 1.96 9.06 -16.53
CA LYS A 95 1.95 10.53 -16.43
C LYS A 95 2.71 11.17 -17.60
N GLN A 96 3.86 10.63 -17.98
CA GLN A 96 4.63 11.12 -19.13
C GLN A 96 3.86 10.94 -20.44
N GLN A 97 3.20 9.79 -20.62
CA GLN A 97 2.37 9.52 -21.79
C GLN A 97 1.19 10.50 -21.89
N GLU A 98 0.48 10.73 -20.79
CA GLU A 98 -0.64 11.69 -20.76
C GLU A 98 -0.16 13.13 -21.00
N LEU A 99 1.01 13.51 -20.49
CA LEU A 99 1.62 14.80 -20.80
C LEU A 99 1.91 14.94 -22.29
N LEU A 100 2.50 13.92 -22.92
CA LEU A 100 2.79 13.93 -24.35
C LEU A 100 1.51 14.00 -25.19
N LYS A 101 0.45 13.29 -24.80
CA LYS A 101 -0.86 13.39 -25.47
C LYS A 101 -1.43 14.80 -25.39
N LYS A 102 -1.38 15.44 -24.22
CA LYS A 102 -1.83 16.82 -24.02
C LYS A 102 -1.04 17.81 -24.87
N ARG A 103 0.30 17.73 -24.83
CA ARG A 103 1.18 18.56 -25.66
C ARG A 103 0.91 18.37 -27.15
N GLY A 104 0.78 17.12 -27.62
CA GLY A 104 0.43 16.84 -29.01
C GLY A 104 -0.92 17.44 -29.43
N ALA A 105 -1.95 17.35 -28.58
CA ALA A 105 -3.25 17.96 -28.84
C ALA A 105 -3.17 19.50 -28.89
N GLU A 106 -2.31 20.10 -28.08
CA GLU A 106 -2.09 21.53 -28.05
C GLU A 106 -1.30 22.03 -29.26
N MET A 107 -0.27 21.30 -29.69
CA MET A 107 0.42 21.56 -30.95
C MET A 107 -0.55 21.56 -32.12
N ILE A 108 -1.45 20.57 -32.19
CA ILE A 108 -2.50 20.53 -33.24
C ILE A 108 -3.41 21.75 -33.14
N ARG A 109 -3.86 22.12 -31.93
CA ARG A 109 -4.74 23.28 -31.72
C ARG A 109 -4.08 24.60 -32.14
N ARG A 110 -2.80 24.78 -31.83
CA ARG A 110 -2.03 26.00 -32.10
C ARG A 110 -1.36 25.99 -33.49
N GLY A 111 -1.41 24.87 -34.22
CA GLY A 111 -0.80 24.71 -35.55
C GLY A 111 0.73 24.63 -35.52
N LEU A 112 1.32 24.19 -34.40
CA LEU A 112 2.78 24.13 -34.21
C LEU A 112 3.36 22.82 -34.75
N GLN A 113 4.59 22.87 -35.25
CA GLN A 113 5.26 21.70 -35.81
C GLN A 113 6.19 21.01 -34.81
N THR A 114 6.69 21.74 -33.83
CA THR A 114 7.65 21.23 -32.83
C THR A 114 7.18 21.46 -31.40
N VAL A 115 7.66 20.60 -30.48
CA VAL A 115 7.38 20.73 -29.04
C VAL A 115 8.12 21.93 -28.46
N ASP A 116 9.29 22.25 -28.99
CA ASP A 116 10.12 23.38 -28.53
C ASP A 116 9.40 24.72 -28.75
N GLU A 117 8.74 24.90 -29.90
CA GLU A 117 7.88 26.07 -30.17
C GLU A 117 6.74 26.19 -29.13
N LEU A 118 6.15 25.06 -28.73
CA LEU A 118 5.09 25.06 -27.71
C LEU A 118 5.66 25.48 -26.34
N GLU A 119 6.81 24.94 -25.96
CA GLU A 119 7.46 25.28 -24.69
C GLU A 119 7.89 26.75 -24.62
N GLU A 120 8.38 27.33 -25.71
CA GLU A 120 8.71 28.77 -25.78
C GLU A 120 7.47 29.66 -25.62
N ILE A 121 6.34 29.26 -26.19
CA ILE A 121 5.07 29.99 -26.05
C ILE A 121 4.55 29.87 -24.61
N GLU A 122 4.54 28.67 -24.03
CA GLU A 122 4.11 28.43 -22.66
C GLU A 122 4.99 29.18 -21.63
N GLU A 123 6.30 29.18 -21.81
CA GLU A 123 7.24 29.87 -20.93
C GLU A 123 7.02 31.39 -20.97
N ARG A 124 6.78 31.95 -22.16
CA ARG A 124 6.45 33.38 -22.31
C ARG A 124 5.13 33.71 -21.62
N GLU A 125 4.08 32.92 -21.85
CA GLU A 125 2.79 33.10 -21.17
C GLU A 125 2.92 32.96 -19.64
N ARG A 126 3.78 32.04 -19.16
CA ARG A 126 4.01 31.85 -17.72
C ARG A 126 4.68 33.07 -17.09
N ARG A 127 5.73 33.61 -17.72
CA ARG A 127 6.38 34.85 -17.26
C ARG A 127 5.43 36.03 -17.25
N GLU A 128 4.63 36.19 -18.29
CA GLU A 128 3.63 37.25 -18.36
C GLU A 128 2.59 37.14 -17.22
N LYS A 129 2.16 35.91 -16.89
CA LYS A 129 1.25 35.63 -15.76
C LYS A 129 1.91 35.86 -14.40
N GLU A 130 3.15 35.40 -14.21
CA GLU A 130 3.92 35.63 -12.99
C GLU A 130 4.13 37.12 -12.75
N ASP A 131 4.51 37.87 -13.80
CA ASP A 131 4.65 39.32 -13.73
C ASP A 131 3.31 40.02 -13.47
N ALA A 132 2.22 39.55 -14.08
CA ALA A 132 0.89 40.09 -13.81
C ALA A 132 0.45 39.85 -12.37
N MET A 133 0.69 38.65 -11.84
CA MET A 133 0.40 38.30 -10.45
C MET A 133 1.26 39.11 -9.48
N TRP A 134 2.53 39.31 -9.79
CA TRP A 134 3.42 40.17 -9.00
C TRP A 134 2.95 41.62 -9.00
N ARG A 135 2.59 42.16 -10.17
CA ARG A 135 2.03 43.53 -10.30
C ARG A 135 0.71 43.66 -9.52
N GLU A 136 -0.18 42.67 -9.62
CA GLU A 136 -1.44 42.65 -8.89
C GLU A 136 -1.22 42.63 -7.38
N HIS A 137 -0.32 41.77 -6.90
CA HIS A 137 0.05 41.71 -5.49
C HIS A 137 0.70 43.02 -5.01
N GLN A 138 1.54 43.64 -5.85
CA GLN A 138 2.16 44.93 -5.56
C GLN A 138 1.13 46.07 -5.47
N ILE A 139 0.17 46.12 -6.40
CA ILE A 139 -0.96 47.06 -6.36
C ILE A 139 -1.80 46.83 -5.10
N ARG A 140 -2.10 45.57 -4.77
CA ARG A 140 -2.87 45.22 -3.58
C ARG A 140 -2.16 45.66 -2.29
N ALA A 141 -0.86 45.40 -2.20
CA ALA A 141 -0.05 45.81 -1.05
C ALA A 141 0.06 47.34 -0.93
N MET A 142 0.13 48.07 -2.05
CA MET A 142 0.12 49.53 -2.06
C MET A 142 -1.22 50.11 -1.56
N ILE A 143 -2.35 49.50 -1.95
CA ILE A 143 -3.69 49.88 -1.45
C ILE A 143 -3.79 49.64 0.06
N ASP A 144 -3.32 48.50 0.55
CA ASP A 144 -3.40 48.15 1.99
C ASP A 144 -2.41 48.99 2.85
N SER A 145 -1.33 49.52 2.25
CA SER A 145 -0.30 50.33 2.96
C SER A 145 -0.56 51.84 2.95
N SER A 146 -1.45 52.34 2.09
CA SER A 146 -1.82 53.75 1.99
C SER A 146 -3.33 53.89 1.86
N PRO A 147 -4.08 54.03 2.98
CA PRO A 147 -5.53 54.23 2.93
C PRO A 147 -5.94 55.57 2.28
N ASP A 148 -5.01 56.50 2.05
CA ASP A 148 -5.29 57.84 1.50
C ASP A 148 -5.52 57.88 -0.02
N VAL A 149 -5.16 56.84 -0.80
CA VAL A 149 -5.49 56.79 -2.25
C VAL A 149 -6.97 56.53 -2.53
N LEU A 150 -7.74 56.06 -1.54
CA LEU A 150 -9.21 56.06 -1.62
C LEU A 150 -9.82 57.40 -1.19
N GLY A 151 -9.08 58.25 -0.47
CA GLY A 151 -9.57 59.57 -0.05
C GLY A 151 -9.77 60.55 -1.22
N ASP A 152 -9.00 60.38 -2.31
CA ASP A 152 -9.07 61.26 -3.50
C ASP A 152 -9.92 60.71 -4.66
N LEU A 153 -10.33 59.43 -4.62
CA LEU A 153 -11.27 58.83 -5.59
C LEU A 153 -12.71 58.81 -5.10
N VAL A 154 -12.95 59.05 -3.82
CA VAL A 154 -14.29 59.31 -3.30
C VAL A 154 -14.60 60.77 -3.65
N ASP A 155 -15.42 60.95 -4.69
CA ASP A 155 -16.01 62.26 -4.97
C ASP A 155 -16.57 62.82 -3.65
N PRO A 156 -16.19 64.03 -3.22
CA PRO A 156 -16.68 64.60 -1.96
C PRO A 156 -18.21 64.81 -1.95
N THR A 157 -18.89 64.59 -3.07
CA THR A 157 -20.35 64.50 -3.16
C THR A 157 -20.93 63.08 -2.97
N PHE A 158 -20.09 62.07 -2.72
CA PHE A 158 -20.52 60.70 -2.43
C PHE A 158 -21.27 60.65 -1.09
N ASP A 159 -22.59 60.72 -1.18
CA ASP A 159 -23.50 60.58 -0.04
C ASP A 159 -23.89 59.12 0.12
N SER A 160 -23.36 58.47 1.17
CA SER A 160 -23.75 57.11 1.56
C SER A 160 -25.24 57.01 1.95
N SER A 161 -25.92 58.14 2.10
CA SER A 161 -27.35 58.24 2.42
C SER A 161 -28.23 58.29 1.16
N ASP A 162 -27.65 58.27 -0.04
CA ASP A 162 -28.41 58.31 -1.29
C ASP A 162 -29.34 57.08 -1.36
N PRO A 163 -30.66 57.27 -1.55
CA PRO A 163 -31.61 56.17 -1.66
C PRO A 163 -31.28 55.16 -2.77
N PHE A 164 -30.44 55.52 -3.74
CA PHE A 164 -29.88 54.59 -4.72
C PHE A 164 -29.13 53.40 -4.07
N TRP A 165 -28.35 53.63 -3.00
CA TRP A 165 -27.55 52.60 -2.31
C TRP A 165 -28.35 51.83 -1.25
N ALA A 166 -29.36 52.46 -0.65
CA ALA A 166 -30.24 51.84 0.34
C ALA A 166 -31.07 50.66 -0.23
N MET A 167 -31.14 50.52 -1.56
CA MET A 167 -31.80 49.39 -2.23
C MET A 167 -30.97 48.08 -2.15
N TRP A 168 -29.68 48.16 -1.84
CA TRP A 168 -28.74 47.03 -1.88
C TRP A 168 -28.31 46.61 -0.45
N ASP A 169 -29.23 46.02 0.32
CA ASP A 169 -28.98 45.57 1.70
C ASP A 169 -28.13 44.26 1.72
N PHE A 170 -26.81 44.39 1.97
CA PHE A 170 -25.91 43.25 2.19
C PHE A 170 -26.02 42.76 3.64
N GLY A 171 -27.10 42.01 3.92
CA GLY A 171 -27.40 41.47 5.24
C GLY A 171 -26.36 40.48 5.79
N SER A 172 -25.60 40.90 6.80
CA SER A 172 -24.74 40.01 7.61
C SER A 172 -25.53 39.34 8.72
N GLY A 173 -26.17 38.21 8.44
CA GLY A 173 -26.82 37.38 9.46
C GLY A 173 -25.81 36.56 10.25
N THR A 174 -25.60 36.87 11.53
CA THR A 174 -24.89 35.99 12.48
C THR A 174 -25.89 35.00 13.11
N PRO A 175 -25.59 33.68 13.17
CA PRO A 175 -26.48 32.72 13.81
C PRO A 175 -26.31 32.79 15.34
N ARG A 176 -27.44 32.97 16.03
CA ARG A 176 -27.56 33.00 17.49
C ARG A 176 -27.49 31.57 18.05
N ALA A 177 -26.52 31.30 18.92
CA ALA A 177 -26.48 30.07 19.72
C ALA A 177 -27.45 30.18 20.91
N SER A 178 -28.27 29.15 21.11
CA SER A 178 -29.16 29.00 22.27
C SER A 178 -28.56 28.05 23.31
N PRO A 179 -28.83 28.24 24.61
CA PRO A 179 -28.46 27.31 25.68
C PRO A 179 -29.34 26.05 25.70
#